data_AF-A0A2Z6MSU9-F1
#
_entry.id   AF-A0A2Z6MSU9-F1
#
_cell.length_a   1.000
_cell.length_b   1.000
_cell.length_c   1.000
_cell.angle_alpha   90.00
_cell.angle_beta   90.00
_cell.angle_gamma   90.00
#
_symmetry.space_group_name_H-M   'P 1'
#
loop_
_entity.id
_entity.type
_entity.pdbx_description
1 polymer ?
#
loop_
_entity_poly.entity_id
_entity_poly.type
_entity_poly.pdbx_seq_one_letter_code
_entity_poly.pdbx_strand_id
1 'polypeptide(L)'
;MGFLELLEAASMPVIQVLLISALGAFMATQYFNNLLSPEFRKSLNKVVFIVFTPSLVFASFAKSVSLQDMISWWFMPVNVGLTFLIGGILGWILVKLLKPNLKVEGNMGNLPIVIIPAICDENGGPFGPRDVCHSNALSYASFSMAPIVLKKEKQSFFHKMVEVLGDLVEELMSPPAIATFFGFLFGAVAWLRNLIIGDNAPFSVIQDTLELLGNGTIPCITLLLGGNLTQGLKSSSVKPLTLISIIVTRLFVLPLIGLFIVKGAASFGFLPVDPLFQYTLVMQYAMPPAMNISTMAQLFDVGNEECSVILLWTYSAAAIALTAWSTFLLWLLSY
;
A
#
# COMPACT_ATOMS: atom_id res chain seq x y z
N MET A 1 24.85 -7.17 10.85
CA MET A 1 23.76 -7.51 11.78
C MET A 1 23.56 -9.02 11.76
N GLY A 2 23.29 -9.63 12.91
CA GLY A 2 22.93 -11.05 12.98
C GLY A 2 21.52 -11.28 12.43
N PHE A 3 21.22 -12.51 11.99
CA PHE A 3 19.87 -12.87 11.51
C PHE A 3 18.76 -12.58 12.53
N LEU A 4 19.06 -12.74 13.83
CA LEU A 4 18.12 -12.45 14.92
C LEU A 4 17.81 -10.95 15.05
N GLU A 5 18.80 -10.08 14.87
CA GLU A 5 18.61 -8.61 14.88
C GLU A 5 17.74 -8.19 13.69
N LEU A 6 17.92 -8.81 12.52
CA LEU A 6 17.09 -8.55 11.33
C LEU A 6 15.65 -9.06 11.50
N LEU A 7 15.46 -10.15 12.24
CA LEU A 7 14.13 -10.68 12.56
C LEU A 7 13.40 -9.77 13.54
N GLU A 8 14.11 -9.31 14.58
CA GLU A 8 13.59 -8.32 15.53
C GLU A 8 13.14 -7.06 14.78
N ALA A 9 14.01 -6.55 13.91
CA ALA A 9 13.74 -5.37 13.11
C ALA A 9 12.52 -5.49 12.18
N ALA A 10 12.43 -6.62 11.47
CA ALA A 10 11.30 -6.89 10.61
C ALA A 10 9.97 -7.08 11.37
N SER A 11 10.03 -7.51 12.63
CA SER A 11 8.84 -7.88 13.42
C SER A 11 8.16 -6.70 14.10
N MET A 12 8.90 -5.64 14.44
CA MET A 12 8.39 -4.48 15.17
C MET A 12 7.19 -3.79 14.47
N PRO A 13 7.28 -3.42 13.17
CA PRO A 13 6.14 -2.84 12.45
C PRO A 13 4.92 -3.75 12.41
N VAL A 14 5.13 -5.05 12.27
CA VAL A 14 4.06 -6.05 12.20
C VAL A 14 3.33 -6.14 13.53
N ILE A 15 4.07 -6.17 14.64
CA ILE A 15 3.49 -6.19 15.99
C ILE A 15 2.67 -4.92 16.23
N GLN A 16 3.20 -3.74 15.89
CA GLN A 16 2.47 -2.47 16.02
C GLN A 16 1.14 -2.50 15.24
N VAL A 17 1.18 -2.96 13.99
CA VAL A 17 -0.03 -3.08 13.14
C VAL A 17 -1.03 -4.06 13.75
N LEU A 18 -0.57 -5.20 14.26
CA LEU A 18 -1.43 -6.19 14.91
C LEU A 18 -2.09 -5.64 16.18
N LEU A 19 -1.35 -4.92 17.02
CA LEU A 19 -1.86 -4.33 18.26
C LEU A 19 -2.93 -3.27 17.97
N ILE A 20 -2.66 -2.36 17.04
CA ILE A 20 -3.63 -1.32 16.66
C ILE A 20 -4.85 -1.96 15.98
N SER A 21 -4.66 -3.00 15.16
CA SER A 21 -5.77 -3.74 14.56
C SER A 21 -6.60 -4.47 15.61
N ALA A 22 -5.98 -5.06 16.63
CA ALA A 22 -6.69 -5.69 17.74
C ALA A 22 -7.53 -4.67 18.52
N LEU A 23 -6.99 -3.46 18.75
CA LEU A 23 -7.73 -2.35 19.35
C LEU A 23 -8.93 -1.95 18.49
N GLY A 24 -8.74 -1.78 17.18
CA GLY A 24 -9.82 -1.45 16.24
C GLY A 24 -10.91 -2.53 16.19
N ALA A 25 -10.52 -3.81 16.23
CA ALA A 25 -11.45 -4.92 16.32
C ALA A 25 -12.23 -4.91 17.64
N PHE A 26 -11.56 -4.64 18.76
CA PHE A 26 -12.17 -4.53 20.08
C PHE A 26 -13.17 -3.38 20.16
N MET A 27 -12.85 -2.21 19.60
CA MET A 27 -13.75 -1.05 19.51
C MET A 27 -14.99 -1.30 18.62
N ALA A 28 -14.93 -2.26 17.69
CA ALA A 28 -16.06 -2.68 16.87
C ALA A 28 -16.95 -3.75 17.56
N THR A 29 -16.62 -4.18 18.77
CA THR A 29 -17.47 -5.12 19.53
C THR A 29 -18.59 -4.41 20.28
N GLN A 30 -19.59 -5.19 20.72
CA GLN A 30 -20.70 -4.68 21.55
C GLN A 30 -20.23 -4.14 22.90
N TYR A 31 -19.03 -4.51 23.37
CA TYR A 31 -18.47 -4.03 24.63
C TYR A 31 -18.27 -2.51 24.65
N PHE A 32 -17.92 -1.90 23.50
CA PHE A 32 -17.78 -0.45 23.33
C PHE A 32 -18.97 0.20 22.64
N ASN A 33 -20.17 -0.37 22.78
CA ASN A 33 -21.38 0.11 22.08
C ASN A 33 -21.19 0.19 20.54
N ASN A 34 -20.34 -0.67 19.97
CA ASN A 34 -20.03 -0.67 18.54
C ASN A 34 -19.51 0.70 18.04
N LEU A 35 -18.57 1.30 18.78
CA LEU A 35 -17.97 2.60 18.46
C LEU A 35 -17.42 2.66 17.02
N LEU A 36 -16.73 1.60 16.57
CA LEU A 36 -16.36 1.41 15.16
C LEU A 36 -17.49 0.72 14.37
N SER A 37 -18.68 1.35 14.39
CA SER A 37 -19.84 0.85 13.63
C SER A 37 -19.54 0.78 12.12
N PRO A 38 -20.25 -0.05 11.34
CA PRO A 38 -20.09 -0.07 9.88
C PRO A 38 -20.20 1.32 9.23
N GLU A 39 -21.14 2.15 9.70
CA GLU A 39 -21.38 3.51 9.20
C GLU A 39 -20.23 4.46 9.56
N PHE A 40 -19.73 4.36 10.80
CA PHE A 40 -18.57 5.13 11.24
C PHE A 40 -17.32 4.74 10.45
N ARG A 41 -17.07 3.43 10.26
CA ARG A 41 -15.95 2.92 9.46
C ARG A 41 -15.99 3.43 8.02
N LYS A 42 -17.16 3.44 7.40
CA LYS A 42 -17.38 4.00 6.06
C LYS A 42 -17.08 5.51 6.01
N SER A 43 -17.51 6.26 7.01
CA SER A 43 -17.26 7.71 7.10
C SER A 43 -15.79 8.02 7.36
N LEU A 44 -15.17 7.32 8.30
CA LEU A 44 -13.75 7.46 8.61
C LEU A 44 -12.88 7.07 7.41
N ASN A 45 -13.23 6.03 6.65
CA ASN A 45 -12.47 5.69 5.45
C ASN A 45 -12.56 6.79 4.37
N LYS A 46 -13.71 7.45 4.22
CA LYS A 46 -13.82 8.64 3.34
C LYS A 46 -12.89 9.76 3.78
N VAL A 47 -12.83 10.05 5.09
CA VAL A 47 -11.91 11.07 5.63
C VAL A 47 -10.46 10.69 5.36
N VAL A 48 -10.10 9.43 5.60
CA VAL A 48 -8.77 8.91 5.31
C VAL A 48 -8.42 9.06 3.84
N PHE A 49 -9.33 8.72 2.93
CA PHE A 49 -9.07 8.74 1.49
C PHE A 49 -9.03 10.15 0.90
N ILE A 50 -9.90 11.06 1.38
CA ILE A 50 -10.04 12.42 0.84
C ILE A 50 -9.06 13.41 1.49
N VAL A 51 -8.72 13.22 2.76
CA VAL A 51 -7.95 14.19 3.55
C VAL A 51 -6.61 13.63 3.99
N PHE A 52 -6.58 12.54 4.75
CA PHE A 52 -5.35 12.11 5.41
C PHE A 52 -4.34 11.52 4.41
N THR A 53 -4.79 10.65 3.51
CA THR A 53 -3.94 10.02 2.49
C THR A 53 -3.33 11.07 1.55
N PRO A 54 -4.10 12.00 0.95
CA PRO A 54 -3.52 13.05 0.12
C PRO A 54 -2.55 13.95 0.89
N SER A 55 -2.87 14.30 2.14
CA SER A 55 -1.97 15.12 2.97
C SER A 55 -0.64 14.42 3.23
N LEU A 56 -0.69 13.13 3.57
CA LEU A 56 0.49 12.31 3.81
C LEU A 56 1.36 12.16 2.56
N VAL A 57 0.72 11.87 1.43
CA VAL A 57 1.37 11.74 0.13
C VAL A 57 2.05 13.05 -0.25
N PHE A 58 1.31 14.16 -0.27
CA PHE A 58 1.86 15.47 -0.60
C PHE A 58 3.06 15.81 0.29
N ALA A 59 2.88 15.71 1.61
CA ALA A 59 3.91 16.09 2.57
C ALA A 59 5.20 15.30 2.35
N SER A 60 5.07 14.00 2.09
CA SER A 60 6.20 13.11 1.85
C SER A 60 6.90 13.43 0.54
N PHE A 61 6.15 13.62 -0.56
CA PHE A 61 6.74 13.95 -1.85
C PHE A 61 7.45 15.30 -1.84
N ALA A 62 6.81 16.31 -1.24
CA ALA A 62 7.37 17.65 -1.20
C ALA A 62 8.70 17.68 -0.42
N LYS A 63 8.80 16.95 0.72
CA LYS A 63 10.03 16.90 1.51
C LYS A 63 11.13 16.05 0.88
N SER A 64 10.80 14.93 0.25
CA SER A 64 11.78 13.87 -0.07
C SER A 64 12.31 13.90 -1.51
N VAL A 65 11.58 14.45 -2.48
CA VAL A 65 11.84 14.14 -3.89
C VAL A 65 12.43 15.33 -4.65
N SER A 66 13.60 15.12 -5.25
CA SER A 66 14.18 16.03 -6.24
C SER A 66 13.94 15.56 -7.69
N LEU A 67 14.20 16.43 -8.68
CA LEU A 67 14.08 16.06 -10.10
C LEU A 67 15.05 14.95 -10.52
N GLN A 68 16.25 14.90 -9.93
CA GLN A 68 17.25 13.86 -10.22
C GLN A 68 16.78 12.48 -9.75
N ASP A 69 16.11 12.45 -8.60
CA ASP A 69 15.57 11.22 -8.01
C ASP A 69 14.47 10.63 -8.90
N MET A 70 13.59 11.47 -9.47
CA MET A 70 12.54 11.02 -10.38
C MET A 70 13.08 10.28 -11.61
N ILE A 71 14.13 10.83 -12.24
CA ILE A 71 14.75 10.17 -13.40
C ILE A 71 15.34 8.83 -13.00
N SER A 72 15.88 8.74 -11.78
CA SER A 72 16.46 7.51 -11.24
C SER A 72 15.38 6.48 -10.84
N TRP A 73 14.18 6.93 -10.47
CA TRP A 73 13.08 6.09 -9.98
C TRP A 73 12.04 5.71 -11.05
N TRP A 74 12.29 6.01 -12.32
CA TRP A 74 11.37 5.70 -13.44
C TRP A 74 10.96 4.22 -13.53
N PHE A 75 11.81 3.31 -13.05
CA PHE A 75 11.52 1.88 -13.04
C PHE A 75 10.41 1.53 -12.04
N MET A 76 10.13 2.37 -11.04
CA MET A 76 9.12 2.11 -10.03
C MET A 76 7.68 2.09 -10.59
N PRO A 77 7.23 3.08 -11.38
CA PRO A 77 5.96 3.00 -12.12
C PRO A 77 5.86 1.79 -13.03
N VAL A 78 6.97 1.45 -13.70
CA VAL A 78 7.03 0.27 -14.58
C VAL A 78 6.85 -1.01 -13.76
N ASN A 79 7.54 -1.13 -12.63
CA ASN A 79 7.41 -2.25 -11.70
C ASN A 79 6.00 -2.39 -11.13
N VAL A 80 5.36 -1.27 -10.77
CA VAL A 80 3.96 -1.24 -10.33
C VAL A 80 3.05 -1.76 -11.44
N GLY A 81 3.21 -1.27 -12.67
CA GLY A 81 2.48 -1.75 -13.84
C GLY A 81 2.67 -3.26 -14.08
N LEU A 82 3.91 -3.74 -13.99
CA LEU A 82 4.22 -5.18 -14.08
C LEU A 82 3.55 -5.99 -12.98
N THR A 83 3.57 -5.49 -11.74
CA THR A 83 2.91 -6.12 -10.58
C THR A 83 1.42 -6.30 -10.83
N PHE A 84 0.75 -5.26 -11.33
CA PHE A 84 -0.67 -5.32 -11.69
C PHE A 84 -0.95 -6.31 -12.81
N LEU A 85 -0.15 -6.30 -13.88
CA LEU A 85 -0.31 -7.22 -15.01
C LEU A 85 -0.14 -8.67 -14.56
N ILE A 86 0.93 -8.97 -13.84
CA ILE A 86 1.23 -10.32 -13.35
C ILE A 86 0.19 -10.77 -12.32
N GLY A 87 -0.14 -9.90 -11.36
CA GLY A 87 -1.17 -10.15 -10.36
C GLY A 87 -2.55 -10.39 -11.00
N GLY A 88 -2.90 -9.62 -12.03
CA GLY A 88 -4.12 -9.78 -12.81
C GLY A 88 -4.17 -11.10 -13.59
N ILE A 89 -3.06 -11.50 -14.22
CA ILE A 89 -2.94 -12.79 -14.92
C ILE A 89 -3.07 -13.95 -13.93
N LEU A 90 -2.34 -13.92 -12.81
CA LEU A 90 -2.39 -14.94 -11.77
C LEU A 90 -3.81 -15.03 -11.16
N GLY A 91 -4.44 -13.90 -10.88
CA GLY A 91 -5.82 -13.84 -10.40
C GLY A 91 -6.82 -14.43 -11.41
N TRP A 92 -6.66 -14.14 -12.71
CA TRP A 92 -7.51 -14.70 -13.76
C TRP A 92 -7.36 -16.22 -13.89
N ILE A 93 -6.11 -16.73 -13.82
CA ILE A 93 -5.83 -18.17 -13.80
C ILE A 93 -6.48 -18.81 -12.58
N LEU A 94 -6.35 -18.19 -11.40
CA LEU A 94 -6.92 -18.65 -10.15
C LEU A 94 -8.44 -18.79 -10.22
N VAL A 95 -9.13 -17.77 -10.75
CA VAL A 95 -10.59 -17.79 -10.96
C VAL A 95 -11.00 -18.91 -11.91
N LYS A 96 -10.25 -19.11 -13.00
CA LYS A 96 -10.56 -20.16 -13.98
C LYS A 96 -10.38 -21.57 -13.43
N LEU A 97 -9.40 -21.76 -12.54
CA LEU A 97 -9.10 -23.04 -11.90
C LEU A 97 -10.07 -23.37 -10.78
N LEU A 98 -10.36 -22.39 -9.90
CA LEU A 98 -11.17 -22.60 -8.70
C LEU A 98 -12.67 -22.42 -8.93
N LYS A 99 -13.08 -21.79 -10.04
CA LYS A 99 -14.48 -21.38 -10.34
C LYS A 99 -15.22 -20.90 -9.08
N PRO A 100 -14.68 -19.89 -8.37
CA PRO A 100 -15.34 -19.37 -7.18
C PRO A 100 -16.64 -18.64 -7.58
N ASN A 101 -17.69 -18.75 -6.76
CA ASN A 101 -18.95 -18.02 -6.94
C ASN A 101 -18.81 -16.55 -6.46
N LEU A 102 -17.69 -15.89 -6.78
CA LEU A 102 -17.29 -14.59 -6.22
C LEU A 102 -17.39 -13.50 -7.30
N LYS A 103 -18.17 -12.44 -7.05
CA LYS A 103 -18.18 -11.18 -7.81
C LYS A 103 -17.45 -10.12 -6.99
N VAL A 104 -16.16 -9.87 -7.25
CA VAL A 104 -15.38 -8.83 -6.54
C VAL A 104 -14.54 -8.03 -7.55
N GLU A 105 -14.65 -6.69 -7.52
CA GLU A 105 -13.86 -5.73 -8.30
C GLU A 105 -12.66 -5.21 -7.47
N GLY A 106 -11.49 -5.06 -8.09
CA GLY A 106 -10.21 -4.82 -7.40
C GLY A 106 -9.63 -3.40 -7.61
N ASN A 107 -9.16 -2.76 -6.54
CA ASN A 107 -8.36 -1.51 -6.53
C ASN A 107 -7.09 -1.71 -5.66
N MET A 108 -6.01 -0.97 -5.91
CA MET A 108 -4.81 -0.93 -5.05
C MET A 108 -5.13 -0.21 -3.73
N GLY A 109 -4.35 -0.45 -2.67
CA GLY A 109 -4.70 0.09 -1.36
C GLY A 109 -3.51 0.33 -0.48
N ASN A 110 -3.82 0.91 0.67
CA ASN A 110 -2.93 1.85 1.35
C ASN A 110 -1.86 1.22 2.26
N LEU A 111 -1.61 -0.08 2.16
CA LEU A 111 -0.72 -0.78 3.07
C LEU A 111 0.79 -0.47 2.90
N PRO A 112 1.33 -0.23 1.69
CA PRO A 112 2.70 0.26 1.50
C PRO A 112 3.05 1.46 2.38
N ILE A 113 2.08 2.36 2.60
CA ILE A 113 2.25 3.58 3.42
C ILE A 113 2.43 3.27 4.90
N VAL A 114 1.99 2.10 5.37
CA VAL A 114 2.06 1.73 6.79
C VAL A 114 3.36 0.99 7.12
N ILE A 115 3.76 0.04 6.27
CA ILE A 115 4.83 -0.91 6.62
C ILE A 115 6.21 -0.38 6.27
N ILE A 116 6.35 0.27 5.11
CA ILE A 116 7.66 0.73 4.61
C ILE A 116 8.23 1.85 5.50
N PRO A 117 7.44 2.86 5.94
CA PRO A 117 7.96 3.91 6.83
C PRO A 117 8.18 3.44 8.27
N ALA A 118 7.40 2.48 8.77
CA ALA A 118 7.55 1.94 10.12
C ALA A 118 8.89 1.20 10.32
N ILE A 119 9.48 0.64 9.25
CA ILE A 119 10.81 0.02 9.26
C ILE A 119 11.92 1.07 9.46
N CYS A 120 11.68 2.32 9.06
CA CYS A 120 12.63 3.41 9.19
C CYS A 120 12.67 4.05 10.59
N ASP A 121 11.67 3.76 11.43
CA ASP A 121 11.53 4.33 12.77
C ASP A 121 12.34 3.58 13.85
N GLU A 122 13.05 2.53 13.45
CA GLU A 122 13.81 1.67 14.32
C GLU A 122 15.25 2.16 14.55
N ASN A 123 15.68 2.17 15.82
CA ASN A 123 16.98 2.68 16.23
C ASN A 123 18.10 1.74 15.74
N GLY A 124 18.95 2.23 14.83
CA GLY A 124 20.07 1.46 14.26
C GLY A 124 19.75 0.75 12.95
N GLY A 125 18.64 1.10 12.29
CA GLY A 125 18.28 0.54 10.99
C GLY A 125 19.36 0.73 9.90
N PRO A 126 19.45 -0.18 8.91
CA PRO A 126 20.51 -0.18 7.91
C PRO A 126 20.35 0.89 6.81
N PHE A 127 19.25 1.64 6.83
CA PHE A 127 18.80 2.51 5.73
C PHE A 127 19.13 4.00 5.92
N GLY A 128 20.09 4.29 6.81
CA GLY A 128 20.54 5.66 7.07
C GLY A 128 19.75 6.36 8.19
N PRO A 129 19.87 7.70 8.30
CA PRO A 129 19.20 8.49 9.32
C PRO A 129 17.67 8.32 9.28
N ARG A 130 17.05 8.20 10.46
CA ARG A 130 15.62 7.89 10.66
C ARG A 130 14.69 8.79 9.85
N ASP A 131 14.94 10.09 9.88
CA ASP A 131 14.19 11.12 9.17
C ASP A 131 14.28 10.97 7.64
N VAL A 132 15.47 10.71 7.11
CA VAL A 132 15.70 10.52 5.67
C VAL A 132 15.10 9.19 5.18
N CYS A 133 15.30 8.11 5.92
CA CYS A 133 14.73 6.80 5.61
C CYS A 133 13.20 6.88 5.59
N HIS A 134 12.61 7.42 6.65
CA HIS A 134 11.15 7.48 6.80
C HIS A 134 10.52 8.31 5.67
N SER A 135 11.12 9.45 5.33
CA SER A 135 10.66 10.32 4.24
C SER A 135 10.72 9.62 2.87
N ASN A 136 11.81 8.92 2.58
CA ASN A 136 12.00 8.19 1.32
C ASN A 136 11.05 6.98 1.22
N ALA A 137 10.95 6.19 2.30
CA ALA A 137 10.04 5.05 2.41
C ALA A 137 8.59 5.43 2.14
N LEU A 138 8.15 6.57 2.67
CA LEU A 138 6.78 7.05 2.51
C LEU A 138 6.51 7.58 1.10
N SER A 139 7.51 8.21 0.48
CA SER A 139 7.45 8.66 -0.92
C SER A 139 7.38 7.48 -1.88
N TYR A 140 8.19 6.44 -1.65
CA TYR A 140 8.16 5.19 -2.40
C TYR A 140 6.81 4.46 -2.28
N ALA A 141 6.32 4.31 -1.05
CA ALA A 141 5.01 3.71 -0.80
C ALA A 141 3.87 4.43 -1.52
N SER A 142 3.90 5.77 -1.49
CA SER A 142 2.88 6.63 -2.09
C SER A 142 2.90 6.60 -3.62
N PHE A 143 4.08 6.58 -4.24
CA PHE A 143 4.22 6.47 -5.70
C PHE A 143 3.67 5.15 -6.24
N SER A 144 3.76 4.08 -5.44
CA SER A 144 3.30 2.76 -5.84
C SER A 144 1.78 2.63 -5.97
N MET A 145 1.00 3.59 -5.44
CA MET A 145 -0.47 3.52 -5.36
C MET A 145 -1.23 4.17 -6.51
N ALA A 146 -0.55 4.72 -7.53
CA ALA A 146 -1.24 5.23 -8.72
C ALA A 146 -1.92 4.07 -9.47
N PRO A 147 -3.27 3.99 -9.55
CA PRO A 147 -3.93 2.81 -10.11
C PRO A 147 -3.90 2.83 -11.65
N ILE A 148 -3.65 1.67 -12.25
CA ILE A 148 -4.07 1.33 -13.61
C ILE A 148 -4.90 0.06 -13.50
N VAL A 149 -6.22 0.14 -13.72
CA VAL A 149 -7.12 -1.02 -13.72
C VAL A 149 -7.67 -1.25 -15.12
N LEU A 150 -7.46 -2.45 -15.66
CA LEU A 150 -8.01 -2.92 -16.94
C LEU A 150 -9.36 -3.60 -16.73
N LYS A 151 -10.45 -2.94 -17.13
CA LYS A 151 -11.79 -3.54 -17.21
C LYS A 151 -11.93 -4.36 -18.50
N LYS A 152 -12.50 -5.57 -18.39
CA LYS A 152 -12.75 -6.45 -19.54
C LYS A 152 -14.25 -6.58 -19.81
N GLU A 153 -14.75 -5.75 -20.71
CA GLU A 153 -15.97 -6.05 -21.45
C GLU A 153 -15.74 -6.02 -22.97
N LYS A 154 -16.62 -6.72 -23.68
CA LYS A 154 -16.44 -7.19 -25.06
C LYS A 154 -17.02 -6.16 -26.03
N GLN A 155 -16.32 -5.04 -26.27
CA GLN A 155 -16.67 -4.09 -27.32
C GLN A 155 -15.45 -3.43 -27.99
N SER A 156 -15.70 -2.85 -29.16
CA SER A 156 -14.75 -2.42 -30.20
C SER A 156 -13.52 -1.64 -29.70
N PHE A 157 -12.36 -2.00 -30.22
CA PHE A 157 -11.01 -1.62 -29.75
C PHE A 157 -10.79 -0.09 -29.60
N PHE A 158 -11.43 0.72 -30.45
CA PHE A 158 -11.24 2.18 -30.46
C PHE A 158 -12.07 2.91 -29.39
N HIS A 159 -13.32 2.50 -29.19
CA HIS A 159 -14.16 3.04 -28.10
C HIS A 159 -13.61 2.62 -26.73
N LYS A 160 -13.13 1.38 -26.63
CA LYS A 160 -12.49 0.87 -25.43
C LYS A 160 -11.23 1.64 -25.05
N MET A 161 -10.47 2.16 -26.01
CA MET A 161 -9.28 2.97 -25.73
C MET A 161 -9.65 4.36 -25.22
N VAL A 162 -10.69 4.99 -25.77
CA VAL A 162 -11.18 6.32 -25.34
C VAL A 162 -11.87 6.26 -23.98
N GLU A 163 -12.65 5.21 -23.72
CA GLU A 163 -13.33 4.97 -22.43
C GLU A 163 -12.32 4.62 -21.33
N VAL A 164 -11.34 3.74 -21.62
CA VAL A 164 -10.22 3.48 -20.70
C VAL A 164 -9.41 4.76 -20.43
N LEU A 165 -9.20 5.63 -21.43
CA LEU A 165 -8.49 6.90 -21.21
C LEU A 165 -9.32 7.89 -20.37
N GLY A 166 -10.65 7.90 -20.54
CA GLY A 166 -11.58 8.71 -19.76
C GLY A 166 -11.64 8.29 -18.30
N ASP A 167 -11.80 6.99 -18.05
CA ASP A 167 -11.79 6.41 -16.70
C ASP A 167 -10.42 6.64 -16.02
N LEU A 168 -9.32 6.56 -16.79
CA LEU A 168 -7.96 6.81 -16.28
C LEU A 168 -7.70 8.29 -15.96
N VAL A 169 -8.36 9.22 -16.67
CA VAL A 169 -8.32 10.67 -16.35
C VAL A 169 -9.15 10.98 -15.11
N GLU A 170 -10.32 10.36 -14.96
CA GLU A 170 -11.18 10.52 -13.78
C GLU A 170 -10.53 9.90 -12.53
N GLU A 171 -9.81 8.79 -12.69
CA GLU A 171 -9.02 8.15 -11.62
C GLU A 171 -7.68 8.88 -11.35
N LEU A 172 -7.09 9.56 -12.35
CA LEU A 172 -6.01 10.55 -12.15
C LEU A 172 -6.48 11.75 -11.30
N MET A 173 -7.79 12.04 -11.28
CA MET A 173 -8.38 13.04 -10.40
C MET A 173 -8.75 12.47 -9.01
N SER A 174 -8.29 11.27 -8.66
CA SER A 174 -8.38 10.83 -7.27
C SER A 174 -7.58 11.77 -6.36
N PRO A 175 -8.08 12.11 -5.16
CA PRO A 175 -7.39 13.03 -4.26
C PRO A 175 -5.92 12.68 -3.98
N PRO A 176 -5.54 11.39 -3.80
CA PRO A 176 -4.14 11.02 -3.63
C PRO A 176 -3.28 11.26 -4.88
N ALA A 177 -3.81 11.03 -6.09
CA ALA A 177 -3.06 11.25 -7.33
C ALA A 177 -2.79 12.74 -7.57
N ILE A 178 -3.80 13.59 -7.31
CA ILE A 178 -3.64 15.05 -7.35
C ILE A 178 -2.58 15.50 -6.33
N ALA A 179 -2.64 14.97 -5.10
CA ALA A 179 -1.65 15.27 -4.07
C ALA A 179 -0.24 14.78 -4.43
N THR A 180 -0.09 13.63 -5.08
CA THR A 180 1.20 13.17 -5.63
C THR A 180 1.74 14.16 -6.65
N PHE A 181 0.90 14.60 -7.60
CA PHE A 181 1.30 15.56 -8.62
C PHE A 181 1.76 16.89 -8.02
N PHE A 182 0.98 17.45 -7.10
CA PHE A 182 1.36 18.70 -6.44
C PHE A 182 2.53 18.52 -5.48
N GLY A 183 2.59 17.44 -4.70
CA GLY A 183 3.72 17.14 -3.83
C GLY A 183 5.02 17.03 -4.63
N PHE A 184 4.95 16.39 -5.79
CA PHE A 184 6.04 16.36 -6.76
C PHE A 184 6.39 17.75 -7.27
N LEU A 185 5.42 18.54 -7.75
CA LEU A 185 5.66 19.89 -8.26
C LEU A 185 6.38 20.77 -7.23
N PHE A 186 5.93 20.71 -5.97
CA PHE A 186 6.51 21.48 -4.87
C PHE A 186 7.87 20.93 -4.40
N GLY A 187 8.12 19.62 -4.47
CA GLY A 187 9.44 19.05 -4.15
C GLY A 187 10.48 19.25 -5.25
N ALA A 188 10.07 19.15 -6.51
CA ALA A 188 10.93 19.22 -7.68
C ALA A 188 11.46 20.63 -7.98
N VAL A 189 10.61 21.66 -7.80
CA VAL A 189 10.96 23.04 -8.13
C VAL A 189 11.58 23.71 -6.89
N ALA A 190 12.89 23.92 -6.89
CA ALA A 190 13.63 24.44 -5.72
C ALA A 190 13.07 25.75 -5.15
N TRP A 191 12.63 26.68 -5.99
CA TRP A 191 11.99 27.93 -5.54
C TRP A 191 10.67 27.66 -4.81
N LEU A 192 9.87 26.72 -5.32
CA LEU A 192 8.58 26.36 -4.74
C LEU A 192 8.74 25.54 -3.46
N ARG A 193 9.74 24.65 -3.43
CA ARG A 193 10.14 23.89 -2.23
C ARG A 193 10.51 24.83 -1.09
N ASN A 194 11.38 25.81 -1.33
CA ASN A 194 11.85 26.75 -0.30
C ASN A 194 10.75 27.70 0.23
N LEU A 195 9.59 27.79 -0.46
CA LEU A 195 8.44 28.54 0.04
C LEU A 195 7.68 27.79 1.13
N ILE A 196 7.67 26.45 1.08
CA ILE A 196 6.85 25.58 1.95
C ILE A 196 7.71 24.72 2.90
N ILE A 197 8.97 24.45 2.55
CA ILE A 197 9.86 23.53 3.28
C ILE A 197 11.11 24.27 3.74
N GLY A 198 11.40 24.17 5.03
CA GLY A 198 12.58 24.75 5.70
C GLY A 198 12.19 25.63 6.89
N ASP A 199 13.08 25.77 7.87
CA ASP A 199 12.79 26.45 9.15
C ASP A 199 12.42 27.93 8.98
N ASN A 200 12.88 28.58 7.91
CA ASN A 200 12.58 29.98 7.57
C ASN A 200 11.58 30.13 6.40
N ALA A 201 10.92 29.06 5.98
CA ALA A 201 9.99 29.10 4.84
C ALA A 201 8.71 29.88 5.21
N PRO A 202 8.26 30.84 4.39
CA PRO A 202 7.12 31.70 4.72
C PRO A 202 5.78 30.95 4.83
N PHE A 203 5.65 29.79 4.19
CA PHE A 203 4.44 28.96 4.19
C PHE A 203 4.67 27.58 4.83
N SER A 204 5.65 27.44 5.74
CA SER A 204 5.91 26.18 6.49
C SER A 204 4.67 25.61 7.17
N VAL A 205 3.75 26.49 7.62
CA VAL A 205 2.46 26.11 8.23
C VAL A 205 1.64 25.16 7.33
N ILE A 206 1.71 25.30 6.01
CA ILE A 206 0.98 24.41 5.09
C ILE A 206 1.55 22.99 5.18
N GLN A 207 2.87 22.86 5.13
CA GLN A 207 3.55 21.57 5.24
C GLN A 207 3.29 20.93 6.61
N ASP A 208 3.45 21.70 7.69
CA ASP A 208 3.28 21.20 9.06
C ASP A 208 1.84 20.72 9.30
N THR A 209 0.86 21.43 8.72
CA THR A 209 -0.56 21.03 8.80
C THR A 209 -0.82 19.74 8.01
N LEU A 210 -0.26 19.62 6.80
CA LEU A 210 -0.40 18.41 5.98
C LEU A 210 0.31 17.21 6.60
N GLU A 211 1.43 17.41 7.29
CA GLU A 211 2.10 16.37 8.07
C GLU A 211 1.29 15.94 9.28
N LEU A 212 0.74 16.90 10.03
CA LEU A 212 -0.11 16.60 11.17
C LEU A 212 -1.33 15.78 10.75
N LEU A 213 -1.99 16.17 9.66
CA LEU A 213 -3.09 15.39 9.07
C LEU A 213 -2.61 14.04 8.54
N GLY A 214 -1.46 14.02 7.85
CA GLY A 214 -0.89 12.84 7.23
C GLY A 214 -0.51 11.76 8.23
N ASN A 215 0.08 12.14 9.36
CA ASN A 215 0.46 11.23 10.45
C ASN A 215 -0.75 10.49 11.05
N GLY A 216 -1.95 11.04 10.91
CA GLY A 216 -3.21 10.37 11.29
C GLY A 216 -3.61 9.22 10.36
N THR A 217 -3.07 9.14 9.15
CA THR A 217 -3.44 8.13 8.13
C THR A 217 -3.18 6.71 8.62
N ILE A 218 -1.94 6.43 9.04
CA ILE A 218 -1.48 5.09 9.44
C ILE A 218 -2.32 4.51 10.60
N PRO A 219 -2.50 5.20 11.75
CA PRO A 219 -3.30 4.67 12.85
C PRO A 219 -4.78 4.52 12.47
N CYS A 220 -5.35 5.46 11.70
CA CYS A 220 -6.76 5.37 11.29
C CYS A 220 -7.02 4.19 10.35
N ILE A 221 -6.17 3.98 9.34
CA ILE A 221 -6.26 2.82 8.43
C ILE A 221 -6.10 1.52 9.22
N THR A 222 -5.17 1.47 10.16
CA THR A 222 -4.92 0.25 10.94
C THR A 222 -6.08 -0.06 11.90
N LEU A 223 -6.70 0.96 12.50
CA LEU A 223 -7.93 0.79 13.28
C LEU A 223 -9.11 0.32 12.40
N LEU A 224 -9.28 0.93 11.23
CA LEU A 224 -10.30 0.54 10.25
C LEU A 224 -10.13 -0.92 9.81
N LEU A 225 -8.89 -1.37 9.60
CA LEU A 225 -8.57 -2.75 9.31
C LEU A 225 -9.13 -3.65 10.40
N GLY A 226 -8.69 -3.45 11.64
CA GLY A 226 -9.20 -4.19 12.80
C GLY A 226 -10.72 -4.27 12.88
N GLY A 227 -11.39 -3.12 12.76
CA GLY A 227 -12.85 -3.04 12.80
C GLY A 227 -13.53 -3.81 11.66
N ASN A 228 -12.97 -3.75 10.45
CA ASN A 228 -13.47 -4.48 9.28
C ASN A 228 -13.29 -6.00 9.39
N LEU A 229 -12.22 -6.45 10.05
CA LEU A 229 -11.95 -7.87 10.24
C LEU A 229 -12.97 -8.57 11.17
N THR A 230 -13.67 -7.82 12.02
CA THR A 230 -14.70 -8.39 12.93
C THR A 230 -15.87 -9.05 12.21
N GLN A 231 -16.21 -8.61 10.99
CA GLN A 231 -17.24 -9.24 10.17
C GLN A 231 -16.76 -10.59 9.61
N GLY A 232 -15.49 -10.67 9.20
CA GLY A 232 -14.87 -11.90 8.72
C GLY A 232 -14.80 -13.00 9.78
N LEU A 233 -14.66 -12.65 11.06
CA LEU A 233 -14.65 -13.61 12.17
C LEU A 233 -16.00 -14.30 12.39
N LYS A 234 -17.10 -13.71 11.92
CA LYS A 234 -18.46 -14.22 12.12
C LYS A 234 -19.00 -15.01 10.92
N SER A 235 -18.32 -15.00 9.78
CA SER A 235 -18.76 -15.63 8.53
C SER A 235 -17.75 -16.70 8.05
N SER A 236 -18.25 -17.73 7.39
CA SER A 236 -17.45 -18.80 6.77
C SER A 236 -17.85 -19.02 5.31
N SER A 237 -18.17 -17.92 4.62
CA SER A 237 -18.74 -17.92 3.27
C SER A 237 -17.79 -18.43 2.18
N VAL A 238 -16.48 -18.48 2.44
CA VAL A 238 -15.46 -18.82 1.42
C VAL A 238 -14.85 -20.19 1.66
N LYS A 239 -14.74 -20.99 0.60
CA LYS A 239 -14.10 -22.32 0.64
C LYS A 239 -12.64 -22.21 1.10
N PRO A 240 -12.17 -23.06 2.05
CA PRO A 240 -10.79 -23.03 2.53
C PRO A 240 -9.74 -23.18 1.41
N LEU A 241 -10.04 -24.01 0.40
CA LEU A 241 -9.15 -24.21 -0.76
C LEU A 241 -8.91 -22.89 -1.53
N THR A 242 -9.96 -22.09 -1.72
CA THR A 242 -9.89 -20.78 -2.39
C THR A 242 -9.07 -19.80 -1.56
N LEU A 243 -9.28 -19.76 -0.23
CA LEU A 243 -8.50 -18.92 0.68
C LEU A 243 -7.01 -19.27 0.66
N ILE A 244 -6.68 -20.55 0.81
CA ILE A 244 -5.29 -21.02 0.78
C ILE A 244 -4.63 -20.66 -0.55
N SER A 245 -5.33 -20.82 -1.66
CA SER A 245 -4.76 -20.52 -2.98
C SER A 245 -4.54 -19.02 -3.17
N ILE A 246 -5.45 -18.15 -2.69
CA ILE A 246 -5.24 -16.69 -2.69
C ILE A 246 -4.01 -16.33 -1.84
N ILE A 247 -3.89 -16.89 -0.64
CA ILE A 247 -2.78 -16.64 0.28
C ILE A 247 -1.45 -17.06 -0.36
N VAL A 248 -1.36 -18.28 -0.91
CA VAL A 248 -0.13 -18.80 -1.52
C VAL A 248 0.25 -17.99 -2.77
N THR A 249 -0.70 -17.75 -3.68
CA THR A 249 -0.43 -16.99 -4.90
C THR A 249 0.01 -15.57 -4.58
N ARG A 250 -0.64 -14.90 -3.61
CA ARG A 250 -0.38 -13.50 -3.31
C ARG A 250 0.84 -13.28 -2.40
N LEU A 251 1.00 -14.07 -1.34
CA LEU A 251 2.05 -13.85 -0.34
C LEU A 251 3.35 -14.61 -0.62
N PHE A 252 3.37 -15.53 -1.59
CA PHE A 252 4.58 -16.28 -1.95
C PHE A 252 4.91 -16.21 -3.43
N VAL A 253 3.99 -16.62 -4.32
CA VAL A 253 4.28 -16.69 -5.77
C VAL A 253 4.54 -15.31 -6.35
N LEU A 254 3.68 -14.34 -6.05
CA LEU A 254 3.82 -12.97 -6.53
C LEU A 254 5.12 -12.29 -6.06
N PRO A 255 5.50 -12.31 -4.77
CA PRO A 255 6.79 -11.77 -4.34
C PRO A 255 8.02 -12.52 -4.85
N LEU A 256 7.94 -13.84 -5.07
CA LEU A 256 9.01 -14.57 -5.75
C LEU A 256 9.23 -14.03 -7.17
N ILE A 257 8.17 -13.83 -7.94
CA ILE A 257 8.26 -13.25 -9.29
C ILE A 257 8.82 -11.82 -9.21
N GLY A 258 8.34 -11.01 -8.27
CA GLY A 258 8.85 -9.66 -8.02
C GLY A 258 10.36 -9.64 -7.75
N LEU A 259 10.86 -10.57 -6.94
CA LEU A 259 12.29 -10.70 -6.65
C LEU A 259 13.11 -10.98 -7.93
N PHE A 260 12.64 -11.87 -8.81
CA PHE A 260 13.32 -12.13 -10.08
C PHE A 260 13.31 -10.93 -11.01
N ILE A 261 12.20 -10.20 -11.09
CA ILE A 261 12.07 -9.00 -11.92
C ILE A 261 13.02 -7.91 -11.44
N VAL A 262 13.00 -7.61 -10.14
CA VAL A 262 13.84 -6.56 -9.54
C VAL A 262 15.32 -6.94 -9.64
N LYS A 263 15.70 -8.18 -9.32
CA LYS A 263 17.10 -8.62 -9.43
C LYS A 263 17.59 -8.65 -10.88
N GLY A 264 16.72 -9.02 -11.83
CA GLY A 264 16.99 -8.91 -13.25
C GLY A 264 17.24 -7.45 -13.65
N ALA A 265 16.34 -6.54 -13.29
CA ALA A 265 16.49 -5.11 -13.57
C ALA A 265 17.75 -4.51 -12.93
N ALA A 266 18.14 -4.96 -11.73
CA ALA A 266 19.40 -4.58 -11.09
C ALA A 266 20.61 -5.01 -11.94
N SER A 267 20.61 -6.26 -12.43
CA SER A 267 21.72 -6.79 -13.25
C SER A 267 21.90 -6.08 -14.60
N PHE A 268 20.82 -5.52 -15.16
CA PHE A 268 20.86 -4.70 -16.37
C PHE A 268 21.19 -3.22 -16.11
N GLY A 269 21.37 -2.82 -14.85
CA GLY A 269 21.68 -1.43 -14.48
C GLY A 269 20.48 -0.47 -14.55
N PHE A 270 19.24 -0.98 -14.55
CA PHE A 270 18.03 -0.14 -14.57
C PHE A 270 17.64 0.42 -13.20
N LEU A 271 18.23 -0.09 -12.12
CA LEU A 271 17.90 0.30 -10.76
C LEU A 271 19.00 1.17 -10.14
N PRO A 272 18.63 2.15 -9.29
CA PRO A 272 19.57 2.84 -8.42
C PRO A 272 20.37 1.86 -7.56
N VAL A 273 21.58 2.27 -7.18
CA VAL A 273 22.47 1.49 -6.30
C VAL A 273 21.91 1.36 -4.87
N ASP A 274 20.90 2.17 -4.51
CA ASP A 274 20.26 2.16 -3.20
C ASP A 274 19.55 0.83 -2.90
N PRO A 275 20.00 0.05 -1.89
CA PRO A 275 19.36 -1.21 -1.49
C PRO A 275 17.92 -1.02 -1.01
N LEU A 276 17.58 0.15 -0.45
CA LEU A 276 16.22 0.45 0.02
C LEU A 276 15.23 0.50 -1.15
N PHE A 277 15.67 0.99 -2.30
CA PHE A 277 14.85 1.03 -3.51
C PHE A 277 14.50 -0.39 -3.97
N GLN A 278 15.49 -1.29 -4.04
CA GLN A 278 15.27 -2.69 -4.43
C GLN A 278 14.38 -3.43 -3.41
N TYR A 279 14.62 -3.22 -2.12
CA TYR A 279 13.79 -3.75 -1.03
C TYR A 279 12.32 -3.33 -1.22
N THR A 280 12.08 -2.03 -1.44
CA THR A 280 10.74 -1.48 -1.61
C THR A 280 10.02 -2.09 -2.82
N LEU A 281 10.71 -2.21 -3.96
CA LEU A 281 10.12 -2.78 -5.16
C LEU A 281 9.70 -4.24 -4.98
N VAL A 282 10.47 -5.06 -4.27
CA VAL A 282 10.09 -6.46 -4.00
C VAL A 282 8.99 -6.54 -2.95
N MET A 283 9.08 -5.73 -1.88
CA MET A 283 8.07 -5.72 -0.82
C MET A 283 6.68 -5.36 -1.32
N GLN A 284 6.56 -4.51 -2.35
CA GLN A 284 5.28 -4.20 -3.01
C GLN A 284 4.54 -5.46 -3.50
N TYR A 285 5.26 -6.47 -3.99
CA TYR A 285 4.66 -7.74 -4.41
C TYR A 285 4.22 -8.61 -3.24
N ALA A 286 4.82 -8.45 -2.05
CA ALA A 286 4.52 -9.23 -0.85
C ALA A 286 3.33 -8.69 -0.04
N MET A 287 2.83 -7.49 -0.36
CA MET A 287 1.79 -6.84 0.44
C MET A 287 0.40 -7.45 0.23
N PRO A 288 -0.41 -7.58 1.31
CA PRO A 288 -1.76 -8.10 1.21
C PRO A 288 -2.69 -7.13 0.44
N PRO A 289 -3.90 -7.59 0.09
CA PRO A 289 -4.85 -6.83 -0.72
C PRO A 289 -5.23 -5.50 -0.09
N ALA A 290 -5.45 -4.51 -0.95
CA ALA A 290 -6.03 -3.23 -0.59
C ALA A 290 -7.30 -3.34 0.25
N MET A 291 -7.34 -2.67 1.40
CA MET A 291 -8.59 -2.49 2.16
C MET A 291 -9.67 -1.71 1.41
N ASN A 292 -9.28 -0.88 0.44
CA ASN A 292 -10.24 -0.11 -0.35
C ASN A 292 -11.18 -1.03 -1.15
N ILE A 293 -10.74 -2.26 -1.47
CA ILE A 293 -11.59 -3.29 -2.11
C ILE A 293 -12.77 -3.68 -1.23
N SER A 294 -12.58 -3.93 0.07
CA SER A 294 -13.71 -4.25 0.95
C SER A 294 -14.60 -3.05 1.23
N THR A 295 -14.03 -1.85 1.24
CA THR A 295 -14.85 -0.65 1.39
C THR A 295 -15.71 -0.44 0.15
N MET A 296 -15.18 -0.64 -1.05
CA MET A 296 -15.98 -0.59 -2.28
C MET A 296 -17.05 -1.69 -2.30
N ALA A 297 -16.71 -2.92 -1.91
CA ALA A 297 -17.70 -3.99 -1.71
C ALA A 297 -18.81 -3.56 -0.73
N GLN A 298 -18.45 -2.89 0.37
CA GLN A 298 -19.40 -2.37 1.38
C GLN A 298 -20.23 -1.21 0.87
N LEU A 299 -19.69 -0.39 -0.02
CA LEU A 299 -20.38 0.74 -0.64
C LEU A 299 -21.42 0.27 -1.66
N PHE A 300 -21.12 -0.79 -2.41
CA PHE A 300 -21.98 -1.34 -3.46
C PHE A 300 -22.81 -2.55 -3.01
N ASP A 301 -22.71 -2.94 -1.74
CA ASP A 301 -23.37 -4.09 -1.12
C ASP A 301 -23.22 -5.42 -1.88
N VAL A 302 -22.03 -5.65 -2.45
CA VAL A 302 -21.70 -6.85 -3.21
C VAL A 302 -20.54 -7.60 -2.58
N GLY A 303 -20.75 -8.87 -2.20
CA GLY A 303 -19.67 -9.75 -1.74
C GLY A 303 -19.03 -9.37 -0.40
N ASN A 304 -19.73 -8.63 0.45
CA ASN A 304 -19.21 -8.08 1.72
C ASN A 304 -18.67 -9.12 2.70
N GLU A 305 -19.39 -10.21 2.89
CA GLU A 305 -18.97 -11.28 3.78
C GLU A 305 -17.74 -12.01 3.24
N GLU A 306 -17.76 -12.37 1.95
CA GLU A 306 -16.67 -13.11 1.32
C GLU A 306 -15.38 -12.28 1.28
N CYS A 307 -15.50 -10.99 0.96
CA CYS A 307 -14.37 -10.06 0.96
C CYS A 307 -13.78 -9.88 2.38
N SER A 308 -14.63 -9.76 3.39
CA SER A 308 -14.20 -9.64 4.79
C SER A 308 -13.47 -10.90 5.28
N VAL A 309 -13.95 -12.10 4.91
CA VAL A 309 -13.29 -13.37 5.24
C VAL A 309 -11.93 -13.49 4.53
N ILE A 310 -11.87 -13.14 3.23
CA ILE A 310 -10.60 -13.15 2.48
C ILE A 310 -9.61 -12.17 3.11
N LEU A 311 -10.02 -10.94 3.44
CA LEU A 311 -9.15 -9.96 4.08
C LEU A 311 -8.65 -10.42 5.44
N LEU A 312 -9.52 -10.98 6.29
CA LEU A 312 -9.11 -11.51 7.59
C LEU A 312 -7.95 -12.49 7.46
N TRP A 313 -8.14 -13.55 6.68
CA TRP A 313 -7.15 -14.60 6.58
C TRP A 313 -5.88 -14.16 5.82
N THR A 314 -6.02 -13.35 4.78
CA THR A 314 -4.86 -12.84 4.03
C THR A 314 -4.03 -11.87 4.86
N TYR A 315 -4.64 -11.00 5.66
CA TYR A 315 -3.91 -10.08 6.54
C TYR A 315 -3.26 -10.79 7.72
N SER A 316 -3.93 -11.77 8.32
CA SER A 316 -3.32 -12.62 9.36
C SER A 316 -2.12 -13.40 8.81
N ALA A 317 -2.24 -13.99 7.62
CA ALA A 317 -1.12 -14.66 6.96
C ALA A 317 0.00 -13.69 6.55
N ALA A 318 -0.36 -12.45 6.15
CA ALA A 318 0.59 -11.44 5.76
C ALA A 318 1.46 -10.96 6.92
N ALA A 319 0.98 -10.92 8.15
CA ALA A 319 1.83 -10.59 9.31
C ALA A 319 3.06 -11.52 9.38
N ILE A 320 2.85 -12.81 9.18
CA ILE A 320 3.93 -13.81 9.19
C ILE A 320 4.76 -13.71 7.91
N ALA A 321 4.11 -13.68 6.75
CA ALA A 321 4.79 -13.67 5.45
C ALA A 321 5.64 -12.42 5.25
N LEU A 322 5.15 -11.24 5.63
CA LEU A 322 5.87 -9.98 5.53
C LEU A 322 7.08 -9.96 6.46
N THR A 323 6.96 -10.47 7.69
CA THR A 323 8.12 -10.60 8.58
C THR A 323 9.19 -11.48 7.93
N ALA A 324 8.80 -12.65 7.40
CA ALA A 324 9.72 -13.58 6.75
C ALA A 324 10.37 -12.97 5.49
N TRP A 325 9.58 -12.32 4.61
CA TRP A 325 10.09 -11.65 3.42
C TRP A 325 11.00 -10.47 3.76
N SER A 326 10.64 -9.66 4.75
CA SER A 326 11.46 -8.56 5.22
C SER A 326 12.81 -9.04 5.72
N THR A 327 12.84 -10.04 6.61
CA THR A 327 14.10 -10.62 7.11
C THR A 327 14.92 -11.23 5.97
N PHE A 328 14.29 -11.97 5.06
CA PHE A 328 14.97 -12.57 3.91
C PHE A 328 15.58 -11.53 2.97
N LEU A 329 14.84 -10.47 2.63
CA LEU A 329 15.32 -9.41 1.74
C LEU A 329 16.40 -8.57 2.41
N LEU A 330 16.27 -8.25 3.70
CA LEU A 330 17.31 -7.56 4.46
C LEU A 330 18.60 -8.36 4.48
N TRP A 331 18.51 -9.68 4.69
CA TRP A 331 19.66 -10.56 4.62
C TRP A 331 20.28 -10.62 3.21
N LEU A 332 19.44 -10.74 2.17
CA LEU A 332 19.86 -10.82 0.77
C LEU A 332 20.53 -9.53 0.27
N LEU A 333 20.06 -8.36 0.72
CA LEU A 333 20.54 -7.06 0.29
C LEU A 333 21.69 -6.51 1.14
N SER A 334 21.94 -7.12 2.32
CA SER A 334 23.10 -6.77 3.17
C SER A 334 24.41 -7.45 2.72
N TYR A 335 24.36 -8.33 1.72
CA TYR A 335 25.48 -9.06 1.13
C TYR A 335 25.72 -8.65 -0.32
#